data_AF-A0A518VCD2-F1
#
_entry.id   AF-A0A518VCD2-F1
#
_cell.length_a   1.000
_cell.length_b   1.000
_cell.length_c   1.000
_cell.angle_alpha   90.00
_cell.angle_beta   90.00
_cell.angle_gamma   90.00
#
_symmetry.space_group_name_H-M   'P 1'
#
loop_
_entity.id
_entity.type
_entity.pdbx_description
1 polymer ?
#
loop_
_entity_poly.entity_id
_entity_poly.type
_entity_poly.pdbx_seq_one_letter_code
_entity_poly.pdbx_strand_id
1 'polypeptide(L)'
;MILSKEKCQVLWKIEDEIKELAKQNHKYISSTYLAKSINESESDVLECLMHLQQQKKPNKGGLMFKVICPAHDKVIEEIRDVWLNGLTVELKDRYWCGCCIEYRPMNLDEIRVSFEISDQYLGYIRDYQLKG
;
A
#
# COMPACT_ATOMS: atom_id res chain seq x y z
N MET A 1 -16.17 -0.80 -7.47
CA MET A 1 -16.50 -1.83 -6.46
C MET A 1 -17.44 -1.22 -5.42
N ILE A 2 -18.56 -1.85 -5.11
CA ILE A 2 -19.47 -1.37 -4.04
C ILE A 2 -19.12 -2.15 -2.77
N LEU A 3 -18.77 -1.44 -1.69
CA LEU A 3 -18.44 -2.05 -0.40
C LEU A 3 -19.71 -2.42 0.38
N SER A 4 -19.63 -3.45 1.22
CA SER A 4 -20.69 -3.75 2.19
C SER A 4 -20.78 -2.65 3.27
N LYS A 5 -21.88 -2.62 4.02
CA LYS A 5 -22.06 -1.66 5.11
C LYS A 5 -20.97 -1.82 6.20
N GLU A 6 -20.57 -3.05 6.53
CA GLU A 6 -19.46 -3.26 7.48
C GLU A 6 -18.15 -2.71 6.93
N LYS A 7 -17.85 -2.94 5.64
CA LYS A 7 -16.62 -2.46 5.00
C LYS A 7 -16.55 -0.94 4.89
N CYS A 8 -17.69 -0.25 4.80
CA CYS A 8 -17.71 1.22 4.90
C CYS A 8 -17.21 1.73 6.26
N GLN A 9 -17.47 1.00 7.35
CA GLN A 9 -16.97 1.38 8.68
C GLN A 9 -15.46 1.18 8.78
N VAL A 10 -14.94 0.07 8.23
CA VAL A 10 -13.50 -0.19 8.11
C VAL A 10 -12.82 0.90 7.28
N LEU A 11 -13.42 1.27 6.14
CA LEU A 11 -12.94 2.32 5.27
C LEU A 11 -12.78 3.67 6.00
N TRP A 12 -13.75 4.07 6.82
CA TRP A 12 -13.65 5.31 7.59
C TRP A 12 -12.46 5.30 8.57
N LYS A 13 -12.27 4.20 9.31
CA LYS A 13 -11.12 4.05 10.21
C LYS A 13 -9.79 4.15 9.44
N ILE A 14 -9.72 3.55 8.25
CA ILE A 14 -8.55 3.61 7.37
C ILE A 14 -8.29 5.05 6.92
N GLU A 15 -9.32 5.77 6.47
CA GLU A 15 -9.18 7.16 6.02
C GLU A 15 -8.68 8.09 7.14
N ASP A 16 -9.17 7.89 8.38
CA ASP A 16 -8.72 8.63 9.55
C ASP A 16 -7.26 8.33 9.88
N GLU A 17 -6.85 7.06 9.90
CA GLU A 17 -5.46 6.68 10.17
C GLU A 17 -4.50 7.18 9.07
N ILE A 18 -4.89 7.06 7.80
CA ILE A 18 -4.12 7.63 6.66
C ILE A 18 -3.94 9.14 6.83
N LYS A 19 -4.99 9.84 7.27
CA LYS A 19 -4.93 11.28 7.52
C LYS A 19 -3.96 11.61 8.64
N GLU A 20 -3.99 10.89 9.76
CA GLU A 20 -3.05 11.13 10.88
C GLU A 20 -1.60 10.82 10.50
N LEU A 21 -1.36 9.78 9.71
CA LEU A 21 -0.03 9.46 9.19
C LEU A 21 0.45 10.49 8.15
N ALA A 22 -0.44 10.98 7.30
CA ALA A 22 -0.14 12.04 6.33
C ALA A 22 0.27 13.35 7.02
N LYS A 23 -0.38 13.70 8.14
CA LYS A 23 0.02 14.87 8.98
C LYS A 23 1.43 14.76 9.53
N GLN A 24 1.93 13.53 9.72
CA GLN A 24 3.29 13.22 10.17
C GLN A 24 4.25 13.02 8.99
N ASN A 25 3.81 13.30 7.76
CA ASN A 25 4.58 13.17 6.52
C ASN A 25 5.03 11.72 6.22
N HIS A 26 4.30 10.71 6.72
CA HIS A 26 4.51 9.33 6.29
C HIS A 26 4.00 9.13 4.88
N LYS A 27 4.84 8.61 3.98
CA LYS A 27 4.48 8.33 2.59
C LYS A 27 4.03 6.89 2.34
N TYR A 28 4.55 5.94 3.11
CA TYR A 28 4.31 4.50 2.91
C TYR A 28 3.73 3.88 4.16
N ILE A 29 2.63 3.15 4.00
CA ILE A 29 1.92 2.52 5.12
C ILE A 29 1.75 1.03 4.84
N SER A 30 2.16 0.17 5.78
CA SER A 30 1.92 -1.29 5.65
C SER A 30 0.44 -1.63 5.91
N SER A 31 -0.12 -2.54 5.11
CA SER A 31 -1.46 -3.10 5.35
C SER A 31 -1.55 -3.80 6.71
N THR A 32 -0.51 -4.55 7.09
CA THR A 32 -0.44 -5.21 8.42
C THR A 32 -0.43 -4.20 9.56
N TYR A 33 0.21 -3.04 9.39
CA TYR A 33 0.20 -1.98 10.38
C TYR A 33 -1.20 -1.39 10.52
N LEU A 34 -1.85 -1.04 9.40
CA LEU A 34 -3.22 -0.50 9.40
C LEU A 34 -4.19 -1.47 10.07
N ALA A 35 -4.14 -2.76 9.70
CA ALA A 35 -4.98 -3.80 10.28
C ALA A 35 -4.86 -3.85 11.81
N LYS A 36 -3.63 -3.77 12.33
CA LYS A 36 -3.37 -3.74 13.77
C LYS A 36 -3.84 -2.43 14.42
N SER A 37 -3.60 -1.27 13.79
CA SER A 37 -3.93 0.03 14.39
C SER A 37 -5.44 0.24 14.51
N ILE A 38 -6.22 -0.24 13.54
CA ILE A 38 -7.68 -0.08 13.52
C ILE A 38 -8.44 -1.31 14.06
N ASN A 39 -7.71 -2.35 14.48
CA ASN A 39 -8.21 -3.64 14.96
C ASN A 39 -9.18 -4.33 13.98
N GLU A 40 -8.72 -4.54 12.75
CA GLU A 40 -9.48 -5.18 11.65
C GLU A 40 -8.61 -6.24 10.96
N SER A 41 -9.22 -7.05 10.08
CA SER A 41 -8.46 -8.04 9.31
C SER A 41 -7.63 -7.38 8.20
N GLU A 42 -6.44 -7.92 7.91
CA GLU A 42 -5.63 -7.41 6.80
C GLU A 42 -6.36 -7.57 5.45
N SER A 43 -7.18 -8.61 5.29
CA SER A 43 -8.00 -8.82 4.09
C SER A 43 -8.99 -7.68 3.86
N ASP A 44 -9.72 -7.27 4.90
CA ASP A 44 -10.68 -6.17 4.81
C ASP A 44 -9.99 -4.84 4.56
N VAL A 45 -8.83 -4.64 5.18
CA VAL A 45 -7.97 -3.47 4.93
C VAL A 45 -7.55 -3.41 3.47
N LEU A 46 -7.02 -4.51 2.91
CA LEU A 46 -6.59 -4.56 1.52
C LEU A 46 -7.75 -4.25 0.56
N GLU A 47 -8.94 -4.81 0.79
CA GLU A 47 -10.11 -4.52 -0.03
C GLU A 47 -10.53 -3.04 0.05
N CYS A 48 -10.47 -2.44 1.24
CA CYS A 48 -10.75 -1.02 1.41
C CYS A 48 -9.69 -0.14 0.74
N LEU A 49 -8.41 -0.50 0.80
CA LEU A 49 -7.34 0.22 0.10
C LEU A 49 -7.47 0.11 -1.42
N MET A 50 -7.86 -1.06 -1.94
CA MET A 50 -8.21 -1.24 -3.37
C MET A 50 -9.39 -0.35 -3.76
N HIS A 51 -10.39 -0.21 -2.88
CA HIS A 51 -11.49 0.72 -3.09
C HIS A 51 -11.01 2.18 -3.11
N LEU A 52 -10.16 2.58 -2.16
CA LEU A 52 -9.59 3.95 -2.09
C LEU A 52 -8.78 4.31 -3.32
N GLN A 53 -7.93 3.41 -3.82
CA GLN A 53 -7.14 3.62 -5.04
C GLN A 53 -8.02 3.89 -6.27
N GLN A 54 -9.23 3.31 -6.33
CA GLN A 54 -10.18 3.57 -7.41
C GLN A 54 -10.85 4.95 -7.32
N GLN A 55 -10.77 5.62 -6.16
CA GLN A 55 -11.36 6.95 -5.97
C GLN A 55 -10.50 8.02 -6.65
N LYS A 56 -11.11 8.78 -7.57
CA LYS A 56 -10.40 9.83 -8.31
C LYS A 56 -10.22 11.12 -7.53
N LYS A 57 -11.09 11.40 -6.54
CA LYS A 57 -11.05 12.65 -5.76
C LYS A 57 -11.60 12.44 -4.33
N PRO A 58 -10.84 12.83 -3.28
CA PRO A 58 -9.41 13.11 -3.33
C PRO A 58 -8.64 11.84 -3.71
N ASN A 59 -7.63 11.95 -4.58
CA ASN A 59 -6.70 10.85 -4.81
C ASN A 59 -5.84 10.70 -3.55
N LYS A 60 -6.14 9.70 -2.70
CA LYS A 60 -5.42 9.49 -1.44
C LYS A 60 -4.10 8.73 -1.63
N GLY A 61 -3.97 7.95 -2.70
CA GLY A 61 -2.82 7.07 -2.89
C GLY A 61 -3.17 5.79 -3.63
N GLY A 62 -2.21 4.89 -3.69
CA GLY A 62 -2.37 3.59 -4.35
C GLY A 62 -1.55 2.50 -3.68
N LEU A 63 -1.90 1.25 -3.98
CA LEU A 63 -1.16 0.08 -3.55
C LEU A 63 0.18 0.00 -4.29
N MET A 64 1.18 -0.40 -3.52
CA MET A 64 2.55 -0.68 -3.94
C MET A 64 2.94 -2.06 -3.41
N PHE A 65 3.56 -2.85 -4.28
CA PHE A 65 4.19 -4.10 -3.90
C PHE A 65 5.70 -3.88 -3.79
N LYS A 66 6.28 -4.32 -2.69
CA LYS A 66 7.72 -4.34 -2.46
C LYS A 66 8.20 -5.77 -2.48
N VAL A 67 9.13 -6.07 -3.36
CA VAL A 67 9.79 -7.37 -3.44
C VAL A 67 11.00 -7.33 -2.54
N ILE A 68 11.07 -8.23 -1.56
CA ILE A 68 12.15 -8.26 -0.57
C ILE A 68 13.07 -9.44 -0.83
N CYS A 69 14.38 -9.20 -0.79
CA CYS A 69 15.37 -10.26 -0.77
C CYS A 69 15.26 -11.06 0.55
N PRO A 70 14.95 -12.36 0.55
CA PRO A 70 14.81 -13.13 1.78
C PRO A 70 16.14 -13.30 2.53
N ALA A 71 17.27 -13.24 1.81
CA ALA A 71 18.60 -13.38 2.39
C ALA A 71 19.14 -12.10 3.02
N HIS A 72 18.69 -10.93 2.54
CA HIS A 72 19.29 -9.64 2.88
C HIS A 72 18.29 -8.64 3.47
N ASP A 73 17.00 -8.99 3.52
CA ASP A 73 15.89 -8.15 3.97
C ASP A 73 15.90 -6.75 3.32
N LYS A 74 16.22 -6.71 2.02
CA LYS A 74 16.31 -5.48 1.22
C LYS A 74 15.26 -5.47 0.13
N VAL A 75 14.65 -4.31 -0.09
CA VAL A 75 13.76 -4.09 -1.25
C VAL A 75 14.59 -4.17 -2.53
N ILE A 76 14.20 -5.06 -3.43
CA ILE A 76 14.83 -5.26 -4.74
C ILE A 76 14.05 -4.52 -5.82
N GLU A 77 12.72 -4.52 -5.72
CA GLU A 77 11.82 -3.96 -6.73
C GLU A 77 10.59 -3.33 -6.05
N GLU A 78 10.10 -2.22 -6.62
CA GLU A 78 8.87 -1.55 -6.19
C GLU A 78 7.88 -1.46 -7.36
N ILE A 79 6.80 -2.23 -7.28
CA ILE A 79 5.78 -2.29 -8.33
C ILE A 79 4.59 -1.46 -7.89
N ARG A 80 4.25 -0.44 -8.69
CA ARG A 80 3.11 0.44 -8.49
C ARG A 80 2.04 0.10 -9.53
N ASP A 81 0.79 0.04 -9.08
CA ASP A 81 -0.38 0.07 -9.95
C ASP A 81 -0.40 -0.99 -11.08
N VAL A 82 -0.57 -2.27 -10.73
CA VAL A 82 -0.99 -3.31 -11.67
C VAL A 82 -1.90 -4.28 -10.92
N TRP A 83 -3.07 -4.59 -11.50
CA TRP A 83 -3.98 -5.58 -10.97
C TRP A 83 -3.23 -6.88 -10.62
N LEU A 84 -3.55 -7.50 -9.48
CA LEU A 84 -2.96 -8.77 -9.01
C LEU A 84 -2.82 -9.86 -10.09
N ASN A 85 -3.71 -9.85 -11.09
CA ASN A 85 -3.70 -10.78 -12.22
C ASN A 85 -2.60 -10.49 -13.26
N GLY A 86 -2.18 -9.24 -13.43
CA GLY A 86 -1.02 -8.87 -14.25
C GLY A 86 0.29 -9.10 -13.50
N LEU A 87 0.28 -8.86 -12.18
CA LEU A 87 1.42 -9.11 -11.30
C LEU A 87 1.89 -10.56 -11.41
N THR A 88 1.02 -11.56 -11.28
CA THR A 88 1.43 -12.98 -11.43
C THR A 88 2.06 -13.34 -12.79
N VAL A 89 1.81 -12.57 -13.84
CA VAL A 89 2.45 -12.73 -15.16
C VAL A 89 3.80 -12.02 -15.20
N GLU A 90 3.92 -10.81 -14.65
CA GLU A 90 5.19 -10.06 -14.55
C GLU A 90 6.15 -10.67 -13.51
N LEU A 91 5.62 -11.21 -12.41
CA LEU A 91 6.35 -11.86 -11.32
C LEU A 91 6.83 -13.28 -11.66
N LYS A 92 6.47 -13.82 -12.83
CA LYS A 92 7.11 -15.03 -13.36
C LYS A 92 8.58 -14.80 -13.68
N ASP A 93 8.96 -13.56 -13.98
CA ASP A 93 10.33 -13.22 -14.28
C ASP A 93 11.14 -13.03 -13.00
N ARG A 94 12.34 -13.62 -13.00
CA ARG A 94 13.25 -13.58 -11.85
C ARG A 94 13.76 -12.15 -11.66
N TYR A 95 13.84 -11.68 -10.43
CA TYR A 95 14.49 -10.39 -10.11
C TYR A 95 15.97 -10.56 -9.82
N TRP A 96 16.77 -9.57 -10.22
CA TRP A 96 18.19 -9.51 -9.92
C TRP A 96 18.41 -8.90 -8.53
N CYS A 97 18.97 -9.68 -7.60
CA CYS A 97 19.43 -9.11 -6.34
C CYS A 97 20.88 -8.65 -6.49
N GLY A 98 21.14 -7.34 -6.38
CA GLY A 98 22.50 -6.80 -6.42
C GLY A 98 23.42 -7.28 -5.29
N CYS A 99 22.86 -7.82 -4.20
CA CYS A 99 23.63 -8.43 -3.11
C CYS A 99 23.92 -9.92 -3.36
N CYS A 100 22.96 -10.68 -3.92
CA CYS A 100 23.17 -12.09 -4.24
C CYS A 100 23.92 -12.30 -5.56
N ILE A 101 23.92 -11.29 -6.45
CA ILE A 101 24.50 -11.35 -7.80
C ILE A 101 23.87 -12.51 -8.61
N GLU A 102 22.57 -12.73 -8.42
CA GLU A 102 21.82 -13.76 -9.13
C GLU A 102 20.34 -13.38 -9.29
N TYR A 103 19.72 -14.02 -10.28
CA TYR A 103 18.28 -13.96 -10.54
C TYR A 103 17.53 -14.95 -9.64
N ARG A 104 16.55 -14.47 -8.86
CA ARG A 104 15.74 -15.32 -7.96
C ARG A 104 14.27 -15.35 -8.36
N PRO A 105 13.61 -16.53 -8.25
CA PRO A 105 12.17 -16.64 -8.44
C PRO A 105 11.42 -15.92 -7.32
N MET A 106 10.27 -15.32 -7.64
CA MET A 106 9.44 -14.69 -6.62
C MET A 106 8.66 -15.73 -5.80
N ASN A 107 8.72 -15.59 -4.48
CA ASN A 107 7.78 -16.23 -3.57
C ASN A 107 6.78 -15.17 -3.06
N LEU A 108 5.50 -15.55 -2.91
CA LEU A 108 4.46 -14.67 -2.36
C LEU A 108 4.82 -14.18 -0.95
N ASP A 109 5.54 -14.99 -0.17
CA ASP A 109 6.01 -14.63 1.17
C ASP A 109 7.05 -13.49 1.17
N GLU A 110 7.67 -13.22 0.02
CA GLU A 110 8.69 -12.19 -0.18
C GLU A 110 8.09 -10.86 -0.68
N ILE A 111 6.79 -10.86 -0.94
CA ILE A 111 6.04 -9.68 -1.35
C ILE A 111 5.47 -8.99 -0.10
N ARG A 112 5.71 -7.69 0.02
CA ARG A 112 5.05 -6.84 1.01
C ARG A 112 4.16 -5.84 0.32
N VAL A 113 2.93 -5.70 0.82
CA VAL A 113 1.98 -4.70 0.34
C VAL A 113 2.09 -3.46 1.19
N SER A 114 2.16 -2.31 0.53
CA SER A 114 2.11 -0.99 1.17
C SER A 114 1.12 -0.10 0.42
N PHE A 115 0.55 0.88 1.13
CA PHE A 115 -0.19 1.98 0.52
C PHE A 115 0.74 3.20 0.45
N GLU A 116 0.99 3.69 -0.76
CA GLU A 116 1.72 4.93 -1.01
C GLU A 116 0.72 6.10 -1.03
N ILE A 117 0.82 6.99 -0.03
CA ILE A 117 0.01 8.21 0.01
C ILE A 117 0.42 9.11 -1.16
N SER A 118 -0.55 9.62 -1.90
CA SER A 118 -0.27 10.49 -3.05
C SER A 118 0.34 11.83 -2.60
N ASP A 119 1.27 12.35 -3.40
CA ASP A 119 1.87 13.68 -3.13
C ASP A 119 0.80 14.79 -3.15
N GLN A 120 -0.27 14.60 -3.95
CA GLN A 120 -1.44 15.49 -3.96
C GLN A 120 -2.14 15.52 -2.60
N TYR A 121 -2.35 14.35 -1.98
CA TYR A 121 -3.03 14.27 -0.69
C TYR A 121 -2.15 14.79 0.44
N LEU A 122 -0.84 14.49 0.43
CA LEU A 122 0.11 15.07 1.38
C LEU A 122 0.12 16.60 1.29
N GLY A 123 0.12 17.15 0.07
CA GLY A 123 -0.02 18.59 -0.16
C GLY A 123 -1.32 19.16 0.43
N TYR A 124 -2.46 18.51 0.14
CA TYR A 124 -3.76 18.90 0.68
C TYR A 124 -3.79 18.92 2.22
N ILE A 125 -3.23 17.90 2.88
CA ILE A 125 -3.19 17.82 4.35
C ILE A 125 -2.31 18.92 4.94
N ARG A 126 -1.14 19.17 4.36
CA ARG A 126 -0.23 20.25 4.79
C ARG A 126 -0.90 21.62 4.68
N ASP A 127 -1.57 21.89 3.57
CA ASP A 127 -2.29 23.17 3.38
C ASP A 127 -3.45 23.33 4.37
N TYR A 128 -4.08 22.22 4.77
CA TYR A 128 -5.13 22.22 5.80
C TYR A 128 -4.56 22.51 7.20
N GLN A 129 -3.39 21.96 7.54
CA GLN A 129 -2.72 22.22 8.82
C GLN A 129 -2.27 23.68 8.97
N LEU A 130 -1.89 24.35 7.88
CA LEU A 130 -1.45 25.76 7.91
C LEU A 130 -2.61 26.76 8.06
N LYS A 131 -3.87 26.30 7.89
CA LYS A 131 -5.08 27.14 7.95
C LYS A 131 -5.85 27.00 9.27
N GLY A 132 -5.47 26.06 10.13
CA GLY A 132 -6.05 25.87 11.47
C GLY A 132 -5.14 26.47 12.54
#